data_AF-A0A918BZB9-F1
#
_entry.id   AF-A0A918BZB9-F1
#
_cell.length_a   1.000
_cell.length_b   1.000
_cell.length_c   1.000
_cell.angle_alpha   90.00
_cell.angle_beta   90.00
_cell.angle_gamma   90.00
#
_symmetry.space_group_name_H-M   'P 1'
#
loop_
_entity.id
_entity.type
_entity.pdbx_description
1 polymer ?
#
loop_
_entity_poly.entity_id
_entity_poly.type
_entity_poly.pdbx_seq_one_letter_code
_entity_poly.pdbx_strand_id
1 'polypeptide(L)' 'MRGLLIAMMVLMNVGGPASLIFSLRQQNWGAAFNTLALLVLLDVLGFWLLNSMREDGPSK' A
#
# COMPACT_ATOMS: atom_id res chain seq x y z
N MET A 1 5.56 -17.23 9.77
CA MET A 1 6.10 -16.12 8.95
C MET A 1 5.04 -15.33 8.19
N ARG A 2 4.02 -15.97 7.58
CA ARG A 2 2.93 -15.26 6.85
C ARG A 2 2.22 -14.16 7.65
N GLY A 3 1.96 -14.37 8.95
CA GLY A 3 1.29 -13.37 9.79
C GLY A 3 2.06 -12.06 9.97
N LEU A 4 3.40 -12.11 9.97
CA LEU A 4 4.25 -10.93 10.08
C LEU A 4 4.21 -10.12 8.76
N LEU A 5 4.25 -10.80 7.62
CA LEU A 5 4.11 -10.18 6.30
C LEU A 5 2.75 -9.50 6.14
N ILE A 6 1.67 -10.16 6.58
CA ILE A 6 0.31 -9.58 6.55
C ILE A 6 0.22 -8.39 7.51
N ALA A 7 0.78 -8.50 8.72
CA ALA A 7 0.79 -7.39 9.68
C ALA A 7 1.58 -6.19 9.14
N MET A 8 2.74 -6.40 8.49
CA MET A 8 3.48 -5.32 7.84
C MET A 8 2.73 -4.75 6.65
N MET A 9 2.03 -5.57 5.87
CA MET A 9 1.20 -5.12 4.76
C MET A 9 0.03 -4.26 5.26
N VAL A 10 -0.63 -4.67 6.34
CA VAL A 10 -1.69 -3.89 7.00
C VAL A 10 -1.14 -2.61 7.61
N LEU A 11 0.01 -2.66 8.30
CA LEU A 11 0.63 -1.48 8.90
C LEU A 11 1.04 -0.45 7.84
N MET A 12 1.55 -0.92 6.70
CA MET A 12 1.90 -0.10 5.55
C MET A 12 0.65 0.46 4.84
N ASN A 13 -0.41 -0.34 4.75
CA ASN A 13 -1.69 0.07 4.17
C ASN A 13 -2.49 1.01 5.09
N VAL A 14 -2.27 1.00 6.41
CA VAL A 14 -2.90 1.92 7.38
C VAL A 14 -2.07 3.21 7.57
N GLY A 15 -0.74 3.11 7.49
CA GLY A 15 0.16 4.26 7.61
C GLY A 15 -0.01 5.28 6.49
N GLY A 16 -0.20 4.82 5.25
CA GLY A 16 -0.45 5.68 4.09
C GLY A 16 -1.69 6.58 4.27
N PRO A 17 -2.89 6.02 4.49
CA PRO A 17 -4.12 6.78 4.68
C PRO A 17 -4.08 7.69 5.91
N ALA A 18 -3.46 7.25 7.01
CA ALA A 18 -3.28 8.08 8.20
C ALA A 18 -2.41 9.32 7.90
N SER A 19 -1.32 9.16 7.15
CA SER A 19 -0.49 10.28 6.72
C SER A 19 -1.20 11.19 5.71
N LEU A 20 -2.10 10.65 4.90
CA LEU A 20 -2.94 11.41 3.98
C LEU A 20 -3.92 12.33 4.72
N ILE A 21 -4.64 11.77 5.70
CA ILE A 21 -5.59 12.50 6.54
C ILE A 21 -4.87 13.61 7.33
N PHE A 22 -3.65 13.33 7.81
CA PHE A 22 -2.83 14.32 8.51
C PHE A 22 -2.33 15.44 7.57
N SER A 23 -1.95 15.11 6.34
CA SER A 23 -1.52 16.07 5.31
C SER A 23 -2.66 16.98 4.82
N LEU A 24 -3.85 16.41 4.63
CA LEU A 24 -5.08 17.14 4.31
C LEU A 24 -5.48 18.10 5.44
N ARG A 25 -5.30 17.68 6.71
CA ARG A 25 -5.55 18.55 7.88
C ARG A 25 -4.63 19.77 7.91
N GLN A 26 -3.41 19.66 7.38
CA GLN A 26 -2.47 20.79 7.28
C GLN A 26 -2.71 21.67 6.04
N GLN A 27 -3.74 21.41 5.23
CA GLN A 27 -3.97 22.05 3.91
C GLN A 27 -2.78 21.98 2.95
N ASN A 28 -1.85 21.05 3.20
CA ASN A 28 -0.67 20.87 2.35
C ASN A 28 -1.00 19.89 1.22
N TRP A 29 -1.70 20.41 0.22
CA TRP A 29 -2.19 19.64 -0.93
C TRP A 29 -1.06 18.95 -1.69
N GLY A 30 0.12 19.59 -1.81
CA GLY A 30 1.28 18.99 -2.47
C GLY A 30 1.77 17.71 -1.78
N ALA A 31 1.84 17.73 -0.44
CA ALA A 31 2.19 16.53 0.33
C ALA A 31 1.09 15.46 0.21
N ALA A 32 -0.19 15.84 0.29
CA ALA A 32 -1.31 14.91 0.17
C ALA A 32 -1.33 14.18 -1.19
N PHE A 33 -1.08 14.89 -2.30
CA PHE A 33 -0.99 14.30 -3.64
C PHE A 33 0.19 13.34 -3.77
N ASN A 34 1.36 13.70 -3.23
CA ASN A 34 2.53 12.82 -3.25
C ASN A 34 2.29 11.52 -2.46
N THR A 35 1.65 11.63 -1.29
CA THR A 35 1.28 10.48 -0.46
C THR A 35 0.23 9.60 -1.16
N LEU A 36 -0.76 10.19 -1.84
CA LEU A 36 -1.75 9.47 -2.65
C LEU A 36 -1.07 8.69 -3.78
N ALA A 37 -0.17 9.36 -4.51
CA ALA A 37 0.57 8.74 -5.61
C ALA A 37 1.42 7.55 -5.13
N LEU A 38 2.09 7.69 -3.99
CA LEU A 38 2.84 6.60 -3.36
C LEU A 38 1.94 5.44 -2.94
N LEU A 39 0.79 5.73 -2.33
CA LEU A 39 -0.20 4.73 -1.93
C LEU A 39 -0.69 3.91 -3.11
N VAL A 40 -1.08 4.59 -4.21
CA VAL A 40 -1.55 3.95 -5.44
C VAL A 40 -0.46 3.11 -6.08
N LEU A 41 0.77 3.62 -6.16
CA LEU A 41 1.93 2.88 -6.66
C LEU A 41 2.16 1.60 -5.85
N LEU A 42 2.10 1.71 -4.53
CA LEU A 42 2.31 0.58 -3.64
C LEU A 42 1.20 -0.45 -3.73
N ASP A 43 -0.06 -0.02 -3.86
CA ASP A 43 -1.21 -0.91 -4.07
C ASP A 43 -1.11 -1.64 -5.40
N VAL A 44 -0.74 -0.94 -6.48
CA VAL A 44 -0.53 -1.57 -7.80
C VAL A 44 0.62 -2.57 -7.74
N LEU A 45 1.72 -2.23 -7.06
CA LEU A 45 2.88 -3.10 -6.93
C LEU A 45 2.57 -4.31 -6.04
N GLY A 46 1.83 -4.11 -4.95
CA GLY A 46 1.33 -5.18 -4.09
C GLY A 46 0.33 -6.09 -4.81
N PHE A 47 -0.57 -5.52 -5.60
CA PHE A 47 -1.50 -6.27 -6.45
C PHE A 47 -0.75 -7.09 -7.49
N TRP A 48 0.24 -6.50 -8.16
CA TRP A 48 1.08 -7.20 -9.12
C TRP A 48 1.90 -8.32 -8.48
N LEU A 49 2.42 -8.10 -7.27
CA LEU A 49 3.14 -9.13 -6.50
C LEU A 49 2.21 -10.27 -6.08
N LEU A 50 0.99 -9.95 -5.65
CA LEU A 50 -0.03 -10.95 -5.33
C LEU A 50 -0.50 -11.70 -6.57
N ASN A 51 -0.64 -11.02 -7.71
CA ASN A 51 -1.03 -11.63 -8.98
C ASN A 51 0.06 -12.54 -9.53
N SER A 52 1.32 -12.12 -9.51
CA SER A 52 2.46 -12.95 -9.92
C SER A 52 2.62 -14.18 -9.04
N MET A 53 2.45 -14.06 -7.72
CA MET A 53 2.40 -15.24 -6.83
C MET A 53 1.17 -16.13 -7.06
N ARG A 54 0.10 -15.61 -7.67
CA ARG A 54 -1.10 -16.38 -8.04
C ARG A 54 -0.92 -17.09 -9.38
N GLU A 55 -0.19 -16.49 -10.31
CA GLU A 55 0.23 -17.08 -11.58
C GLU A 55 1.31 -18.16 -11.37
N ASP A 56 2.18 -18.01 -10.36
CA ASP A 56 3.09 -19.05 -9.87
C ASP A 56 2.44 -20.00 -8.83
N GLY A 57 1.12 -19.89 -8.62
CA GLY A 57 0.36 -20.90 -7.89
C GLY A 57 0.46 -22.24 -8.61
N PRO A 58 0.54 -23.38 -7.89
CA PRO A 58 0.98 -24.65 -8.44
C PRO A 58 0.23 -24.98 -9.73
N SER A 59 0.99 -25.09 -10.82
CA SER A 59 0.60 -25.86 -11.99
C SER A 59 -0.02 -27.17 -11.51
N LYS A 60 -1.29 -27.37 -11.85
CA LYS A 60 -2.04 -28.65 -11.84
C LYS A 60 -1.70 -29.67 -10.76
#